data_AF-A0AAJ1UJ80-F1
#
_entry.id   AF-A0AAJ1UJ80-F1
#
_cell.length_a   1.000
_cell.length_b   1.000
_cell.length_c   1.000
_cell.angle_alpha   90.00
_cell.angle_beta   90.00
_cell.angle_gamma   90.00
#
_symmetry.space_group_name_H-M   'P 1'
#
loop_
_entity.id
_entity.type
_entity.pdbx_description
1 polymer ?
#
loop_
_entity_poly.entity_id
_entity_poly.type
_entity_poly.pdbx_seq_one_letter_code
_entity_poly.pdbx_strand_id
1 'polypeptide(L)'
;MSEKKQRRSAPQHALAGYNTTRIVMEFMRWAVELSDFPTVEAIVRHFGVSRATAYRWRNSLGETYRLETLPPNEHELTRIGSSGAAARGKHGAGEP
;
A
#
# COMPACT_ATOMS: atom_id res chain seq x y z
N MET A 1 15.95 37.72 11.61
CA MET A 1 15.99 37.24 10.21
C MET A 1 16.49 35.81 10.23
N SER A 2 15.63 34.81 10.00
CA SER A 2 16.06 33.40 9.94
C SER A 2 16.58 33.09 8.54
N GLU A 3 17.88 32.84 8.43
CA GLU A 3 18.49 32.38 7.19
C GLU A 3 17.92 31.00 6.83
N LYS A 4 17.05 30.94 5.83
CA LYS A 4 16.71 29.68 5.16
C LYS A 4 18.00 29.17 4.50
N LYS A 5 18.67 28.23 5.17
CA LYS A 5 19.82 27.48 4.64
C LYS A 5 19.39 26.79 3.35
N GLN A 6 19.63 27.45 2.22
CA GLN A 6 19.36 26.94 0.89
C GLN A 6 20.19 25.67 0.72
N ARG A 7 19.52 24.51 0.72
CA ARG A 7 20.17 23.23 0.46
C ARG A 7 20.74 23.32 -0.95
N ARG A 8 22.06 23.48 -1.07
CA ARG A 8 22.76 23.43 -2.36
C ARG A 8 22.42 22.07 -2.98
N SER A 9 21.73 22.10 -4.11
CA SER A 9 21.47 20.90 -4.90
C SER A 9 22.82 20.34 -5.31
N ALA A 10 23.17 19.13 -4.87
CA ALA A 10 24.36 18.45 -5.34
C ALA A 10 24.26 18.28 -6.86
N PRO A 11 25.40 18.21 -7.59
CA PRO A 11 25.37 17.92 -9.01
C PRO A 11 24.63 16.59 -9.25
N GLN A 12 23.47 16.67 -9.88
CA GLN A 12 22.76 15.48 -10.37
C GLN A 12 23.56 14.95 -11.55
N HIS A 13 24.24 13.81 -11.38
CA HIS A 13 24.85 13.08 -12.50
C HIS A 13 23.77 12.76 -13.55
N ALA A 14 24.15 12.53 -14.81
CA ALA A 14 23.19 12.34 -15.92
C ALA A 14 22.14 11.22 -15.71
N LEU A 15 22.41 10.29 -14.79
CA LEU A 15 21.51 9.19 -14.42
C LEU A 15 20.78 9.43 -13.08
N ALA A 16 20.91 10.59 -12.47
CA ALA A 16 20.23 10.92 -11.23
C ALA A 16 18.72 10.96 -11.52
N GLY A 17 17.98 10.00 -10.96
CA GLY A 17 16.56 9.79 -11.25
C GLY A 17 16.26 8.60 -12.18
N TYR A 18 17.28 8.04 -12.86
CA TYR A 18 17.10 6.82 -13.66
C TYR A 18 16.68 5.63 -12.78
N ASN A 19 17.29 5.49 -11.59
CA ASN A 19 16.91 4.46 -10.63
C ASN A 19 15.45 4.60 -10.19
N THR A 20 14.95 5.82 -10.00
CA THR A 20 13.56 6.09 -9.67
C THR A 20 12.63 5.79 -10.84
N THR A 21 13.02 6.11 -12.07
CA THR A 21 12.22 5.80 -13.26
C THR A 21 12.13 4.28 -13.45
N ARG A 22 13.26 3.58 -13.35
CA ARG A 22 13.32 2.12 -13.44
C ARG A 22 12.42 1.46 -12.40
N ILE A 23 12.51 1.85 -11.12
CA ILE A 23 11.73 1.20 -10.07
C ILE A 23 10.22 1.40 -10.25
N VAL A 24 9.81 2.57 -10.75
CA VAL A 24 8.39 2.84 -11.06
C VAL A 24 7.91 1.98 -12.24
N MET A 25 8.70 1.86 -13.30
CA MET A 25 8.36 0.99 -14.43
C MET A 25 8.27 -0.49 -14.03
N GLU A 26 9.20 -0.95 -13.20
CA GLU A 26 9.22 -2.31 -12.66
C GLU A 26 8.00 -2.57 -11.78
N PHE A 27 7.61 -1.61 -10.93
CA PHE A 27 6.39 -1.65 -10.14
C PHE A 27 5.13 -1.75 -11.00
N MET A 28 4.98 -0.89 -12.01
CA MET A 28 3.80 -0.90 -12.88
C MET A 28 3.68 -2.21 -13.66
N ARG A 29 4.79 -2.71 -14.21
CA ARG A 29 4.82 -3.99 -14.90
C ARG A 29 4.38 -5.13 -13.97
N TRP A 30 4.96 -5.20 -12.79
CA TRP A 30 4.61 -6.22 -11.81
C TRP A 30 3.12 -6.13 -11.43
N ALA A 31 2.60 -4.93 -11.19
CA ALA A 31 1.22 -4.73 -10.78
C ALA A 31 0.18 -5.14 -11.85
N VAL A 32 0.48 -4.98 -13.14
CA VAL A 32 -0.44 -5.42 -14.23
C VAL A 32 -0.40 -6.93 -14.47
N GLU A 33 0.67 -7.61 -14.04
CA GLU A 33 0.82 -9.06 -14.17
C GLU A 33 0.08 -9.82 -13.04
N LEU A 34 -0.37 -9.13 -11.98
CA LEU A 34 -1.12 -9.72 -10.88
C LEU A 34 -2.61 -9.91 -11.22
N SER A 35 -3.18 -11.04 -10.77
CA SER A 35 -4.63 -11.28 -10.85
C SER A 35 -5.43 -10.38 -9.90
N ASP A 36 -4.84 -10.02 -8.76
CA ASP A 36 -5.46 -9.22 -7.70
C ASP A 36 -4.73 -7.90 -7.49
N PHE A 37 -5.45 -6.88 -7.06
CA PHE A 37 -4.85 -5.58 -6.74
C PHE A 37 -3.86 -5.73 -5.56
N PRO A 38 -2.63 -5.19 -5.66
CA PRO A 38 -1.58 -5.48 -4.69
C PRO A 38 -1.89 -4.91 -3.30
N THR A 39 -1.59 -5.70 -2.27
CA THR A 39 -1.59 -5.28 -0.86
C THR A 39 -0.31 -4.54 -0.50
N VAL A 40 -0.32 -3.75 0.58
CA VAL A 40 0.90 -3.11 1.10
C VAL A 40 1.97 -4.15 1.42
N GLU A 41 1.57 -5.28 2.02
CA GLU A 41 2.46 -6.38 2.37
C GLU A 41 3.12 -7.01 1.14
N ALA A 42 2.36 -7.23 0.06
CA ALA A 42 2.89 -7.74 -1.20
C ALA A 42 3.93 -6.80 -1.81
N ILE A 43 3.66 -5.48 -1.81
CA ILE A 43 4.59 -4.47 -2.34
C ILE A 43 5.88 -4.43 -1.52
N VAL A 44 5.77 -4.44 -0.18
CA VAL A 44 6.95 -4.46 0.71
C VAL A 44 7.79 -5.71 0.47
N ARG A 45 7.15 -6.89 0.39
CA ARG A 45 7.84 -8.16 0.16
C ARG A 45 8.53 -8.22 -1.20
N HIS A 46 7.93 -7.68 -2.25
CA HIS A 46 8.49 -7.74 -3.60
C HIS A 46 9.62 -6.72 -3.82
N PHE A 47 9.45 -5.48 -3.37
CA PHE A 47 10.40 -4.38 -3.66
C PHE A 47 11.34 -4.03 -2.49
N GLY A 48 11.15 -4.60 -1.31
CA GLY A 48 11.96 -4.30 -0.13
C GLY A 48 11.82 -2.84 0.37
N VAL A 49 10.74 -2.16 0.01
CA VAL A 49 10.49 -0.76 0.39
C VAL A 49 9.84 -0.66 1.76
N SER A 50 9.93 0.53 2.38
CA SER A 50 9.20 0.78 3.62
C SER A 50 7.68 0.73 3.41
N ARG A 51 6.94 0.37 4.47
CA ARG A 51 5.46 0.39 4.45
C ARG A 51 4.90 1.73 3.97
N ALA A 52 5.48 2.85 4.42
CA ALA A 52 5.04 4.18 4.00
C ALA A 52 5.20 4.41 2.49
N THR A 53 6.28 3.91 1.88
CA THR A 53 6.46 3.95 0.43
C THR A 53 5.46 3.06 -0.28
N ALA A 54 5.24 1.84 0.22
CA ALA A 54 4.24 0.93 -0.34
C ALA A 54 2.83 1.51 -0.31
N TYR A 55 2.41 2.15 0.78
CA TYR A 55 1.12 2.86 0.86
C TYR A 55 0.99 3.93 -0.23
N ARG A 56 2.02 4.76 -0.43
CA ARG A 56 1.99 5.81 -1.46
C ARG A 56 1.87 5.21 -2.86
N TRP A 57 2.67 4.18 -3.17
CA TRP A 57 2.61 3.52 -4.48
C TRP A 57 1.26 2.87 -4.74
N ARG A 58 0.73 2.20 -3.73
CA ARG A 58 -0.60 1.57 -3.78
C ARG A 58 -1.71 2.58 -4.05
N ASN A 59 -1.69 3.73 -3.37
CA ASN A 59 -2.66 4.79 -3.60
C ASN A 59 -2.55 5.36 -5.02
N SER A 60 -1.33 5.67 -5.49
CA SER A 60 -1.13 6.16 -6.86
C SER A 60 -1.58 5.14 -7.92
N LEU A 61 -1.40 3.84 -7.66
CA LEU A 61 -1.93 2.80 -8.54
C LEU A 61 -3.47 2.80 -8.54
N GLY A 62 -4.10 2.97 -7.38
CA GLY A 62 -5.55 3.09 -7.28
C GLY A 62 -6.11 4.30 -8.02
N GLU A 63 -5.45 5.46 -7.90
CA GLU A 63 -5.77 6.66 -8.67
C GLU A 63 -5.65 6.40 -10.18
N THR A 64 -4.59 5.69 -10.60
CA THR A 64 -4.37 5.31 -12.01
C THR A 64 -5.50 4.42 -12.54
N TYR A 65 -5.96 3.48 -11.72
CA TYR A 65 -7.10 2.59 -12.04
C TYR A 65 -8.46 3.24 -11.77
N ARG A 66 -8.49 4.49 -11.29
CA ARG A 66 -9.70 5.25 -10.93
C ARG A 66 -10.60 4.50 -9.94
N LEU A 67 -9.99 3.84 -8.96
CA LEU A 67 -10.72 3.17 -7.89
C LEU A 67 -11.22 4.19 -6.87
N GLU A 68 -12.51 4.15 -6.57
CA GLU A 68 -13.10 5.00 -5.50
C GLU A 68 -12.65 4.55 -4.11
N THR A 69 -12.51 3.25 -3.93
CA THR A 69 -11.98 2.64 -2.71
C THR A 69 -10.97 1.56 -3.07
N LEU A 70 -9.89 1.47 -2.31
CA LEU A 70 -8.91 0.42 -2.51
C LEU A 70 -9.42 -0.89 -1.91
N PRO A 71 -9.10 -2.05 -2.51
CA PRO A 71 -9.30 -3.34 -1.88
C PRO A 71 -8.64 -3.39 -0.48
N PRO A 72 -9.06 -4.29 0.42
CA PRO A 72 -8.43 -4.42 1.73
C PRO A 72 -6.98 -4.96 1.63
N ASN A 73 -6.16 -4.63 2.61
CA ASN A 73 -4.84 -5.26 2.80
C ASN A 73 -4.96 -6.61 3.52
N GLU A 74 -3.87 -7.39 3.54
CA GLU A 74 -3.84 -8.72 4.14
C GLU A 74 -4.27 -8.69 5.63
N HIS A 75 -3.79 -7.70 6.38
CA HIS A 75 -4.12 -7.53 7.81
C HIS A 75 -5.55 -6.99 8.07
N GLU A 76 -6.27 -6.56 7.04
CA GLU A 76 -7.67 -6.14 7.12
C GLU A 76 -8.59 -7.32 6.84
N LEU A 77 -8.20 -8.19 5.90
CA LEU A 77 -8.90 -9.43 5.58
C LEU A 77 -8.98 -10.37 6.80
N THR A 78 -7.90 -10.49 7.56
CA THR A 78 -7.86 -11.34 8.77
C THR A 78 -8.78 -10.85 9.88
N ARG A 79 -9.05 -9.53 9.95
CA ARG A 79 -9.97 -8.95 10.95
C ARG A 79 -11.44 -9.17 10.59
N ILE A 80 -11.79 -9.08 9.31
CA ILE A 80 -13.17 -9.28 8.83
C ILE A 80 -13.63 -10.72 9.10
N GLY A 81 -12.74 -11.72 8.93
CA GLY A 81 -13.05 -13.12 9.24
C GLY A 81 -13.22 -13.42 10.73
N SER A 82 -12.72 -12.56 11.63
CA SER A 82 -12.74 -12.80 13.08
C SER A 82 -14.01 -12.25 13.77
N SER A 83 -14.67 -11.24 13.19
CA SER A 83 -15.87 -10.62 13.78
C SER A 83 -17.14 -11.49 13.75
N GLY A 84 -17.15 -12.62 13.04
CA GLY A 84 -18.30 -13.53 12.96
C GLY A 84 -18.45 -14.52 14.14
N ALA A 85 -17.40 -14.75 14.94
CA ALA A 85 -17.42 -15.80 15.97
C ALA A 85 -18.02 -15.36 17.32
N ALA A 86 -18.12 -14.05 17.60
CA ALA A 86 -18.53 -13.54 18.91
C ALA A 86 -20.04 -13.30 19.07
N ALA A 87 -20.84 -13.35 17.99
CA ALA A 87 -22.26 -12.96 18.04
C ALA A 87 -23.26 -14.11 18.28
N ARG A 88 -22.80 -15.38 18.34
CA ARG A 88 -23.69 -16.56 18.34
C ARG A 88 -23.74 -17.31 19.67
N GLY A 89 -23.73 -16.57 20.78
CA GLY A 89 -23.59 -17.18 22.11
C GLY A 89 -24.40 -16.53 23.23
N LYS A 90 -25.52 -15.83 22.98
CA LYS A 90 -26.46 -15.42 24.05
C LYS A 90 -27.87 -15.18 23.50
N HIS A 91 -28.64 -16.22 23.23
CA HIS A 91 -30.12 -16.17 23.23
C HIS A 91 -30.62 -17.60 23.43
N GLY A 92 -30.99 -17.94 24.66
CA GLY A 92 -31.52 -19.27 24.99
C GLY A 92 -31.55 -19.54 26.48
N ALA A 93 -32.42 -18.83 27.21
CA ALA A 93 -32.97 -19.28 28.49
C ALA A 93 -34.17 -18.39 28.85
N GLY A 94 -35.34 -18.75 28.31
CA GLY A 94 -36.64 -18.26 28.73
C GLY A 94 -37.60 -19.45 28.73
N GLU A 95 -37.90 -19.92 29.96
CA GLU A 95 -39.06 -20.62 30.53
C GLU A 95 -40.24 -21.11 29.65
N PRO A 96 -41.05 -22.08 30.12
CA PRO A 96 -41.74 -22.09 31.43
C PRO A 96 -41.44 -23.28 32.36
#